data_AF-A0A2G8HW97-F1
#
_entry.id   AF-A0A2G8HW97-F1
#
_cell.length_a   1.000
_cell.length_b   1.000
_cell.length_c   1.000
_cell.angle_alpha   90.00
_cell.angle_beta   90.00
_cell.angle_gamma   90.00
#
_symmetry.space_group_name_H-M   'P 1'
#
loop_
_entity.id
_entity.type
_entity.pdbx_description
1 polymer ?
#
loop_
_entity_poly.entity_id
_entity_poly.type
_entity_poly.pdbx_seq_one_letter_code
_entity_poly.pdbx_strand_id
1 'polypeptide(L)'
;MLSADIIELQAGEYLIREGEESAQMYYLQSGSMAVYKVKGGAEHQIGTIYSGELVGEMSFLDKEPRSASVKAISEAKLLVIPVEKFEKYFNDQPSWYRALIHTLLERLRKANTRIRV
;
A
#
# COMPACT_ATOMS: atom_id res chain seq x y z
N MET A 1 19.20 1.65 -17.04
CA MET A 1 18.72 0.76 -15.96
C MET A 1 18.21 1.65 -14.85
N LEU A 2 16.93 1.58 -14.50
CA LEU A 2 16.42 2.28 -13.32
C LEU A 2 17.01 1.59 -12.09
N SER A 3 17.79 2.31 -11.29
CA SER A 3 18.04 1.93 -9.91
C SER A 3 16.70 2.05 -9.19
N ALA A 4 15.98 0.95 -9.04
CA ALA A 4 14.88 0.91 -8.09
C ALA A 4 15.49 0.90 -6.70
N ASP A 5 15.13 1.87 -5.86
CA ASP A 5 15.55 1.86 -4.47
C ASP A 5 14.97 0.61 -3.80
N ILE A 6 15.79 -0.06 -3.00
CA ILE A 6 15.42 -1.29 -2.31
C ILE A 6 15.27 -0.98 -0.83
N ILE A 7 14.16 -1.44 -0.25
CA ILE A 7 13.94 -1.44 1.19
C ILE A 7 14.04 -2.88 1.68
N GLU A 8 14.85 -3.11 2.69
CA GLU A 8 14.95 -4.39 3.40
C GLU A 8 14.46 -4.19 4.82
N LEU A 9 13.56 -5.07 5.27
CA LEU A 9 12.94 -5.02 6.59
C LEU A 9 13.10 -6.36 7.28
N GLN A 10 13.39 -6.32 8.57
CA GLN A 10 13.33 -7.45 9.48
C GLN A 10 11.89 -7.63 9.99
N ALA A 11 11.60 -8.84 10.49
CA ALA A 11 10.31 -9.13 11.09
C ALA A 11 10.00 -8.16 12.24
N GLY A 12 8.80 -7.59 12.22
CA GLY A 12 8.32 -6.60 13.20
C GLY A 12 8.54 -5.13 12.80
N GLU A 13 9.32 -4.85 11.75
CA GLU A 13 9.52 -3.47 11.28
C GLU A 13 8.34 -2.96 10.45
N TYR A 14 8.02 -1.67 10.62
CA TYR A 14 6.95 -1.03 9.86
C TYR A 14 7.50 -0.43 8.57
N LEU A 15 6.80 -0.71 7.47
CA LEU A 15 7.01 -0.02 6.21
C LEU A 15 6.15 1.25 6.11
N ILE A 16 4.93 1.17 6.63
CA ILE A 16 3.91 2.23 6.54
C ILE A 16 3.24 2.35 7.92
N ARG A 17 3.01 3.58 8.38
CA ARG A 17 2.04 3.85 9.45
C ARG A 17 0.74 4.41 8.88
N GLU A 18 -0.36 3.96 9.45
CA GLU A 18 -1.68 4.52 9.20
C GLU A 18 -1.68 6.05 9.39
N GLY A 19 -2.30 6.76 8.44
CA GLY A 19 -2.45 8.23 8.50
C GLY A 19 -1.24 9.03 8.01
N GLU A 20 -0.08 8.39 7.75
CA GLU A 20 1.06 9.09 7.15
C GLU A 20 0.71 9.64 5.75
N GLU A 21 1.27 10.81 5.44
CA GLU A 21 1.28 11.34 4.08
C GLU A 21 2.49 10.77 3.33
N SER A 22 2.22 9.97 2.30
CA SER A 22 3.27 9.43 1.45
C SER A 22 2.69 9.02 0.11
N ALA A 23 3.33 9.48 -0.96
CA ALA A 23 2.93 9.16 -2.33
C ALA A 23 3.62 7.89 -2.87
N GLN A 24 4.60 7.30 -2.18
CA GLN A 24 5.32 6.14 -2.69
C GLN A 24 4.46 4.87 -2.64
N MET A 25 4.69 3.94 -3.55
CA MET A 25 4.19 2.57 -3.44
C MET A 25 5.34 1.59 -3.61
N TYR A 26 5.12 0.38 -3.12
CA TYR A 26 6.16 -0.64 -3.05
C TYR A 26 5.68 -1.93 -3.70
N TYR A 27 6.61 -2.68 -4.27
CA TYR A 27 6.38 -4.04 -4.71
C TYR A 27 7.13 -4.99 -3.79
N LEU A 28 6.41 -5.90 -3.14
CA LEU A 28 7.00 -6.88 -2.24
C LEU A 28 7.67 -7.98 -3.07
N GLN A 29 9.00 -7.94 -3.17
CA GLN A 29 9.78 -8.89 -3.95
C GLN A 29 9.92 -10.24 -3.24
N SER A 30 10.12 -10.22 -1.91
CA SER A 30 10.21 -11.42 -1.09
C SER A 30 9.72 -11.16 0.34
N GLY A 31 9.24 -12.20 1.02
CA GLY A 31 8.75 -12.15 2.40
C GLY A 31 7.23 -12.01 2.49
N SER A 32 6.75 -11.71 3.70
CA SER A 32 5.34 -11.46 3.99
C SER A 32 5.14 -10.31 4.98
N MET A 33 3.99 -9.64 4.88
CA MET A 33 3.65 -8.48 5.70
C MET A 33 2.21 -8.58 6.22
N ALA A 34 1.94 -7.98 7.37
CA ALA A 34 0.60 -7.87 7.94
C ALA A 34 0.11 -6.42 7.84
N VAL A 35 -1.17 -6.27 7.52
CA VAL A 35 -1.86 -4.99 7.46
C VAL A 35 -2.62 -4.80 8.77
N TYR A 36 -2.39 -3.67 9.44
CA TYR A 36 -2.98 -3.34 10.73
C TYR A 36 -3.83 -2.06 10.66
N LYS A 37 -4.96 -2.07 11.37
CA LYS A 37 -5.83 -0.91 11.56
C LYS A 37 -6.00 -0.61 13.04
N VAL A 38 -5.94 0.66 13.42
CA VAL A 38 -6.22 1.07 14.81
C VAL A 38 -7.72 1.21 15.02
N LYS A 39 -8.26 0.49 16.00
CA LYS A 39 -9.66 0.62 16.45
C LYS A 39 -9.74 0.54 17.96
N GLY A 40 -10.47 1.47 18.57
CA GLY A 40 -10.61 1.52 20.04
C GLY A 40 -9.29 1.66 20.79
N GLY A 41 -8.24 2.20 20.16
CA GLY A 41 -6.90 2.33 20.73
C GLY A 41 -6.00 1.08 20.56
N ALA A 42 -6.47 0.00 19.94
CA ALA A 42 -5.69 -1.20 19.69
C ALA A 42 -5.46 -1.46 18.19
N GLU A 43 -4.28 -1.97 17.85
CA GLU A 43 -3.96 -2.45 16.49
C GLU A 43 -4.60 -3.81 16.24
N HIS A 44 -5.27 -3.95 15.10
CA HIS A 44 -5.89 -5.19 14.68
C HIS A 44 -5.39 -5.59 13.30
N GLN A 45 -4.97 -6.84 13.13
CA GLN A 45 -4.57 -7.36 11.82
C GLN A 45 -5.82 -7.56 10.96
N ILE A 46 -5.85 -6.93 9.80
CA ILE A 46 -6.99 -6.96 8.86
C ILE A 46 -6.66 -7.65 7.53
N GLY A 47 -5.40 -8.01 7.33
CA GLY A 47 -4.95 -8.67 6.11
C GLY A 47 -3.48 -9.07 6.18
N THR A 48 -3.07 -9.81 5.15
CA THR A 48 -1.70 -10.27 4.95
C THR A 48 -1.34 -10.03 3.48
N ILE A 49 -0.12 -9.57 3.24
CA ILE A 49 0.45 -9.31 1.92
C ILE A 49 1.60 -10.30 1.71
N TYR A 50 1.65 -10.89 0.53
CA TYR A 50 2.65 -11.86 0.11
C TYR A 50 3.49 -11.32 -1.06
N SER A 51 4.62 -12.01 -1.29
CA SER A 51 5.51 -11.69 -2.39
C SER A 51 4.78 -11.66 -3.72
N GLY A 52 5.03 -10.64 -4.54
CA GLY A 52 4.33 -10.40 -5.80
C GLY A 52 3.21 -9.35 -5.72
N GLU A 53 2.86 -8.88 -4.52
CA GLU A 53 1.80 -7.90 -4.32
C GLU A 53 2.35 -6.46 -4.14
N LEU A 54 1.48 -5.48 -4.41
CA LEU A 54 1.77 -4.07 -4.17
C LEU A 54 1.41 -3.67 -2.73
N VAL A 55 2.11 -2.67 -2.22
CA VAL A 55 1.87 -2.08 -0.90
C VAL A 55 1.78 -0.56 -1.02
N GLY A 56 0.71 0.02 -0.48
CA GLY A 56 0.54 1.47 -0.43
C GLY A 56 0.04 2.10 -1.73
N GLU A 57 -0.42 1.28 -2.67
CA GLU A 57 -0.98 1.67 -3.96
C GLU A 57 -2.23 2.55 -3.83
N MET A 58 -3.03 2.36 -2.77
CA MET A 58 -4.25 3.13 -2.57
C MET A 58 -3.96 4.62 -2.44
N SER A 59 -3.12 4.99 -1.47
CA SER A 59 -2.73 6.39 -1.22
C SER A 59 -2.00 7.02 -2.40
N PHE A 60 -1.27 6.22 -3.16
CA PHE A 60 -0.65 6.70 -4.39
C PHE A 60 -1.71 7.07 -5.45
N LEU A 61 -2.71 6.21 -5.66
CA LEU A 61 -3.70 6.38 -6.73
C LEU A 61 -4.78 7.43 -6.44
N ASP A 62 -5.21 7.58 -5.18
CA ASP A 62 -6.26 8.52 -4.80
C ASP A 62 -5.78 9.74 -4.01
N LYS A 63 -4.48 9.80 -3.67
CA LYS A 63 -3.84 10.88 -2.92
C LYS A 63 -4.38 11.10 -1.51
N GLU A 64 -5.02 10.08 -0.93
CA GLU A 64 -5.45 10.10 0.46
C GLU A 64 -4.35 9.54 1.40
N PRO A 65 -4.34 9.92 2.70
CA PRO A 65 -3.43 9.35 3.68
C PRO A 65 -3.45 7.82 3.73
N ARG A 66 -2.37 7.23 4.28
CA ARG A 66 -2.21 5.77 4.39
C ARG A 66 -3.41 5.14 5.11
N SER A 67 -4.08 4.22 4.43
CA SER A 67 -5.32 3.61 4.92
C SER A 67 -5.14 2.68 6.12
N ALA A 68 -3.93 2.16 6.33
CA ALA A 68 -3.58 1.18 7.34
C ALA A 68 -2.06 1.18 7.54
N SER A 69 -1.61 0.65 8.68
CA SER A 69 -0.20 0.36 8.91
C SER A 69 0.18 -0.95 8.23
N VAL A 70 1.43 -1.08 7.81
CA VAL A 70 1.96 -2.33 7.24
C VAL A 70 3.28 -2.68 7.92
N LYS A 71 3.35 -3.91 8.45
CA LYS A 71 4.47 -4.41 9.23
C LYS A 71 4.96 -5.74 8.67
N ALA A 72 6.27 -5.90 8.58
CA ALA A 72 6.89 -7.14 8.13
C ALA A 72 6.61 -8.28 9.12
N ILE A 73 6.19 -9.44 8.62
CA ILE A 73 6.02 -10.68 9.41
C ILE A 73 7.29 -11.52 9.34
N SER A 74 7.94 -11.55 8.17
CA SER A 74 9.25 -12.14 7.94
C SER A 74 10.24 -11.08 7.49
N GLU A 75 11.52 -11.47 7.32
CA GLU A 75 12.43 -10.66 6.50
C GLU A 75 11.79 -10.39 5.13
N ALA A 76 11.80 -9.13 4.71
CA ALA A 76 11.08 -8.66 3.54
C ALA A 76 11.96 -7.73 2.71
N LYS A 77 11.86 -7.87 1.39
CA LYS A 77 12.55 -7.02 0.41
C LYS A 77 11.53 -6.38 -0.50
N LEU A 78 11.58 -5.06 -0.60
CA LEU A 78 10.65 -4.27 -1.38
C LEU A 78 11.38 -3.40 -2.40
N LEU A 79 10.77 -3.28 -3.57
CA LEU A 79 11.16 -2.31 -4.58
C LEU A 79 10.32 -1.05 -4.40
N VAL A 80 10.96 0.10 -4.26
CA VAL A 80 10.27 1.40 -4.29
C VAL A 80 9.91 1.70 -5.75
N ILE A 81 8.63 2.00 -5.99
CA ILE A 81 8.15 2.41 -7.31
C ILE A 81 7.99 3.95 -7.31
N PRO A 82 8.77 4.68 -8.12
CA PRO A 82 8.68 6.14 -8.20
C PRO A 82 7.34 6.61 -8.76
N VAL A 83 6.79 7.62 -8.09
CA VAL A 83 5.46 8.23 -8.32
C VAL A 83 5.37 8.85 -9.72
N GLU A 84 6.41 9.56 -10.13
CA GLU A 84 6.41 10.44 -11.29
C GLU A 84 6.28 9.65 -12.59
N LYS A 85 6.84 8.44 -12.64
CA LYS A 85 6.74 7.58 -13.82
C LYS A 85 5.36 6.98 -13.94
N PHE A 86 4.77 6.56 -12.82
CA PHE A 86 3.50 5.88 -12.83
C PHE A 86 2.33 6.85 -13.05
N GLU A 87 2.38 8.06 -12.47
CA GLU A 87 1.37 9.11 -12.68
C GLU A 87 1.21 9.44 -14.17
N LYS A 88 2.31 9.56 -14.93
CA LYS A 88 2.23 9.82 -16.37
C LYS A 88 1.47 8.71 -17.09
N TYR A 89 1.85 7.46 -16.89
CA TYR A 89 1.17 6.33 -17.52
C TYR A 89 -0.30 6.20 -17.12
N PHE A 90 -0.62 6.51 -15.87
CA PHE A 90 -1.99 6.49 -15.37
C PHE A 90 -2.84 7.62 -15.99
N ASN A 91 -2.27 8.82 -16.13
CA ASN A 91 -2.94 9.97 -16.72
C ASN A 91 -3.17 9.82 -18.23
N ASP A 92 -2.29 9.07 -18.91
CA ASP A 92 -2.43 8.76 -20.34
C ASP A 92 -3.54 7.72 -20.63
N GLN A 93 -4.15 7.11 -19.61
CA GLN A 93 -5.25 6.16 -19.78
C GLN A 93 -6.60 6.85 -20.07
N PRO A 94 -7.52 6.16 -20.80
CA PRO A 94 -8.88 6.64 -21.00
C PRO A 94 -9.60 6.99 -19.69
N SER A 95 -10.45 8.01 -19.72
CA SER A 95 -11.16 8.52 -18.53
C SER A 95 -11.98 7.43 -17.80
N TRP A 96 -12.62 6.52 -18.53
CA TRP A 96 -13.39 5.42 -17.94
C TRP A 96 -12.51 4.43 -17.15
N TYR A 97 -11.25 4.22 -17.57
CA TYR A 97 -10.31 3.35 -16.86
C TYR A 97 -9.95 3.95 -15.51
N ARG A 98 -9.64 5.25 -15.49
CA ARG A 98 -9.37 5.99 -14.24
C ARG A 98 -10.59 5.98 -13.32
N ALA A 99 -11.79 6.21 -13.86
CA ALA A 99 -13.04 6.16 -13.09
C ALA A 99 -13.29 4.78 -12.47
N LEU A 100 -13.01 3.69 -13.20
CA LEU A 100 -13.10 2.32 -12.70
C LEU A 100 -12.15 2.11 -11.52
N ILE A 101 -10.88 2.47 -11.66
CA ILE A 101 -9.87 2.32 -10.60
C ILE A 101 -10.27 3.10 -9.35
N HIS A 102 -10.62 4.38 -9.48
CA HIS A 102 -11.08 5.18 -8.33
C HIS A 102 -12.31 4.58 -7.65
N THR A 103 -13.28 4.06 -8.42
CA THR A 103 -14.48 3.41 -7.86
C THR A 103 -14.12 2.16 -7.05
N LEU A 104 -13.19 1.34 -7.55
CA LEU A 104 -12.76 0.12 -6.85
C LEU A 104 -11.97 0.45 -5.58
N LEU A 105 -11.07 1.43 -5.65
CA LEU A 105 -10.30 1.89 -4.49
C LEU A 105 -11.20 2.43 -3.39
N GLU A 106 -12.18 3.27 -3.72
CA GLU A 106 -13.09 3.84 -2.74
C GLU A 106 -13.92 2.74 -2.05
N ARG A 107 -14.36 1.73 -2.81
CA ARG A 107 -15.06 0.57 -2.26
C ARG A 107 -14.15 -0.26 -1.34
N LEU A 108 -12.91 -0.48 -1.74
CA LEU A 108 -11.93 -1.21 -0.93
C LEU A 108 -11.61 -0.45 0.38
N ARG A 109 -11.45 0.88 0.33
CA ARG A 109 -11.29 1.70 1.54
C ARG A 109 -12.48 1.53 2.48
N LYS A 110 -13.70 1.67 1.95
CA LYS A 110 -14.93 1.50 2.74
C LYS A 110 -15.03 0.10 3.34
N ALA A 111 -14.63 -0.93 2.60
CA ALA A 111 -14.58 -2.31 3.11
C ALA A 111 -13.58 -2.41 4.27
N ASN A 112 -12.35 -1.91 4.11
CA ASN A 112 -11.30 -1.94 5.13
C ASN A 112 -11.70 -1.18 6.41
N THR A 113 -12.38 -0.04 6.29
CA THR A 113 -12.90 0.70 7.46
C THR A 113 -14.01 -0.07 8.18
N ARG A 114 -14.80 -0.87 7.47
CA ARG A 114 -15.93 -1.64 8.01
C ARG A 114 -15.55 -2.98 8.61
N ILE A 115 -14.30 -3.44 8.46
CA ILE A 115 -13.85 -4.69 9.08
C ILE A 115 -14.07 -4.59 10.59
N ARG A 116 -15.11 -5.25 11.10
CA ARG A 116 -15.38 -5.36 12.53
C ARG A 116 -14.35 -6.36 13.07
N VAL A 117 -13.32 -5.83 13.71
CA VAL A 117 -12.41 -6.59 14.55
C VAL A 117 -12.81 -6.35 15.99
#